data_AF-A0A8T3LX17-F1
#
_entry.id   AF-A0A8T3LX17-F1
#
_cell.length_a   1.000
_cell.length_b   1.000
_cell.length_c   1.000
_cell.angle_alpha   90.00
_cell.angle_beta   90.00
_cell.angle_gamma   90.00
#
_symmetry.space_group_name_H-M   'P 1'
#
loop_
_entity.id
_entity.type
_entity.pdbx_description
1 polymer ?
#
loop_
_entity_poly.entity_id
_entity_poly.type
_entity_poly.pdbx_seq_one_letter_code
_entity_poly.pdbx_strand_id
1 'polypeptide(L)'
;MAAAFDADAAAARGQALGDGTPVHLTIPTDNPWVPLRILGLGKAPGELVEADVYLLTDSEPALLPNAGAFAEGEGLILDHSASATKSLLSDLRSDVGMEWVPDAAWLTKIVVSSNAGELDFDLAIDASGAGRPSAIDAGYAPFGNNSVPRAPIALYLLLAAVAVTAVPMLLARSGRGASRTPPLAGA
;
A
#
# COMPACT_ATOMS: atom_id res chain seq x y z
N MET A 1 8.18 -2.45 3.18
CA MET A 1 8.26 -2.78 4.63
C MET A 1 7.53 -4.11 4.82
N ALA A 2 8.12 -5.06 5.54
CA ALA A 2 7.44 -6.31 5.90
C ALA A 2 7.65 -6.52 7.39
N ALA A 3 6.57 -6.67 8.15
CA ALA A 3 6.65 -7.09 9.54
C ALA A 3 6.76 -8.62 9.56
N ALA A 4 7.78 -9.14 10.22
CA ALA A 4 7.97 -10.58 10.43
C ALA A 4 8.10 -10.83 11.93
N PHE A 5 7.47 -11.91 12.41
CA PHE A 5 7.58 -12.30 13.80
C PHE A 5 8.96 -12.93 14.07
N ASP A 6 9.63 -12.45 15.12
CA ASP A 6 10.90 -12.97 15.62
C ASP A 6 10.68 -13.61 16.99
N ALA A 7 10.72 -14.94 17.02
CA ALA A 7 10.46 -15.73 18.22
C ALA A 7 11.56 -15.60 19.27
N ASP A 8 12.82 -15.42 18.85
CA ASP A 8 13.96 -15.28 19.76
C ASP A 8 13.91 -13.91 20.45
N ALA A 9 13.58 -12.86 19.69
CA ALA A 9 13.36 -11.53 20.25
C ALA A 9 12.14 -11.48 21.18
N ALA A 10 11.08 -12.23 20.88
CA ALA A 10 9.91 -12.34 21.75
C ALA A 10 10.25 -13.04 23.07
N ALA A 11 11.00 -14.15 23.01
CA ALA A 11 11.49 -14.86 24.19
C ALA A 11 12.41 -13.99 25.05
N ALA A 12 13.31 -13.22 24.44
CA ALA A 12 14.19 -12.28 25.14
C ALA A 12 13.43 -11.16 25.86
N ARG A 13 12.26 -10.76 25.34
CA ARG A 13 11.33 -9.81 25.99
C ARG A 13 10.46 -10.44 27.07
N GLY A 14 10.52 -11.76 27.24
CA GLY A 14 9.67 -12.49 28.19
C GLY A 14 8.21 -12.53 27.76
N GLN A 15 7.90 -12.37 26.47
CA GLN A 15 6.53 -12.42 25.96
C GLN A 15 5.97 -13.85 26.06
N ALA A 16 4.83 -13.99 26.74
CA ALA A 16 4.12 -15.23 26.95
C ALA A 16 3.11 -15.52 25.82
N LEU A 17 2.56 -16.74 25.82
CA LEU A 17 1.49 -17.11 24.90
C LEU A 17 0.26 -16.23 25.16
N GLY A 18 -0.16 -15.47 24.15
CA GLY A 18 -1.25 -14.48 24.26
C GLY A 18 -0.76 -13.03 24.36
N ASP A 19 0.54 -12.80 24.59
CA ASP A 19 1.10 -11.46 24.57
C ASP A 19 1.23 -10.93 23.14
N GLY A 20 0.79 -9.69 22.92
CA GLY A 20 0.94 -8.99 21.65
C GLY A 20 2.30 -8.32 21.50
N THR A 21 2.81 -8.22 20.26
CA THR A 21 3.85 -7.25 19.91
C THR A 21 3.19 -6.14 19.11
N PRO A 22 3.05 -4.91 19.65
CA PRO A 22 2.48 -3.82 18.89
C PRO A 22 3.38 -3.48 17.71
N VAL A 23 2.78 -3.39 16.53
CA VAL A 23 3.47 -2.98 15.30
C VAL A 23 2.83 -1.68 14.85
N HIS A 24 3.55 -0.57 15.03
CA HIS A 24 3.14 0.72 14.49
C HIS A 24 3.68 0.85 13.06
N LEU A 25 2.79 0.93 12.08
CA LEU A 25 3.12 1.16 10.67
C LEU A 25 2.43 2.43 10.19
N THR A 26 3.21 3.40 9.69
CA THR A 26 2.65 4.52 8.94
C THR A 26 2.69 4.16 7.46
N ILE A 27 1.52 3.99 6.85
CA ILE A 27 1.38 3.71 5.43
C ILE A 27 0.79 4.96 4.77
N PRO A 28 1.54 5.67 3.90
CA PRO A 28 0.97 6.73 3.09
C PRO A 28 -0.06 6.11 2.15
N THR A 29 -1.33 6.47 2.33
CA THR A 29 -2.42 6.06 1.45
C THR A 29 -3.36 7.26 1.28
N ASP A 30 -3.94 7.40 0.08
CA ASP A 30 -4.90 8.49 -0.18
C ASP A 30 -6.18 8.27 0.64
N ASN A 31 -6.57 7.00 0.80
CA ASN A 31 -7.71 6.56 1.60
C ASN A 31 -7.42 5.17 2.20
N PRO A 32 -7.92 4.87 3.42
CA PRO A 32 -7.67 3.58 4.05
C PRO A 32 -8.52 2.45 3.45
N TRP A 33 -8.08 1.21 3.66
CA TRP A 33 -8.83 0.00 3.32
C TRP A 33 -8.53 -1.12 4.33
N VAL A 34 -9.44 -2.07 4.49
CA VAL A 34 -9.29 -3.23 5.38
C VAL A 34 -9.27 -4.53 4.56
N PRO A 35 -8.22 -5.36 4.66
CA PRO A 35 -8.08 -6.60 3.91
C PRO A 35 -9.00 -7.70 4.45
N LEU A 36 -10.30 -7.65 4.16
CA LEU A 36 -11.25 -8.60 4.73
C LEU A 36 -11.05 -10.02 4.18
N ARG A 37 -10.67 -10.16 2.90
CA ARG A 37 -10.44 -11.47 2.28
C ARG A 37 -9.41 -12.34 3.01
N ILE A 38 -8.50 -11.72 3.78
CA ILE A 38 -7.47 -12.44 4.54
C ILE A 38 -8.08 -13.28 5.67
N LEU A 39 -9.25 -12.87 6.19
CA LEU A 39 -9.92 -13.53 7.32
C LEU A 39 -10.47 -14.91 6.95
N GLY A 40 -10.74 -15.15 5.66
CA GLY A 40 -11.14 -16.46 5.13
C GLY A 40 -9.98 -17.42 4.88
N LEU A 41 -8.72 -16.96 4.95
CA LEU A 41 -7.57 -17.83 4.64
C LEU A 41 -7.44 -18.98 5.65
N GLY A 42 -7.29 -20.19 5.13
CA GLY A 42 -7.15 -21.40 5.95
C GLY A 42 -8.48 -22.01 6.42
N LYS A 43 -9.62 -21.44 6.04
CA LYS A 43 -10.97 -21.95 6.33
C LYS A 43 -11.56 -22.68 5.12
N ALA A 44 -12.43 -23.66 5.37
CA ALA A 44 -13.25 -24.22 4.30
C ALA A 44 -14.28 -23.19 3.80
N PRO A 45 -14.72 -23.22 2.52
CA PRO A 45 -15.59 -22.18 1.96
C PRO A 45 -16.90 -21.94 2.72
N GLY A 46 -17.48 -22.98 3.34
CA GLY A 46 -18.72 -22.88 4.13
C GLY A 46 -18.51 -22.61 5.61
N GLU A 47 -17.28 -22.39 6.08
CA GLU A 47 -17.03 -21.97 7.46
C GLU A 47 -17.34 -20.49 7.65
N LEU A 48 -17.93 -20.16 8.79
CA LEU A 48 -18.23 -18.78 9.16
C LEU A 48 -16.95 -18.03 9.56
N VAL A 49 -16.87 -16.78 9.11
CA VAL A 49 -15.93 -15.76 9.54
C VAL A 49 -16.70 -14.73 10.37
N GLU A 50 -16.30 -14.57 11.63
CA GLU A 50 -16.85 -13.56 12.54
C GLU A 50 -15.74 -12.63 13.00
N ALA A 51 -15.93 -11.33 12.78
CA ALA A 51 -14.99 -10.30 13.21
C ALA A 51 -15.70 -8.95 13.39
N ASP A 52 -15.06 -8.05 14.14
CA ASP A 52 -15.47 -6.65 14.23
C ASP A 52 -14.39 -5.75 13.61
N VAL A 53 -14.83 -4.73 12.88
CA VAL A 53 -13.98 -3.66 12.35
C VAL A 53 -14.40 -2.35 13.02
N TYR A 54 -13.43 -1.68 13.63
CA TYR A 54 -13.62 -0.36 14.24
C TYR A 54 -12.81 0.67 13.44
N LEU A 55 -13.49 1.70 12.94
CA LEU A 55 -12.87 2.80 12.20
C LEU A 55 -12.97 4.08 13.03
N LEU A 56 -11.86 4.79 13.11
CA LEU A 56 -11.79 6.13 13.69
C LEU A 56 -11.30 7.10 12.62
N THR A 57 -12.21 7.95 12.13
CA THR A 57 -11.96 8.89 11.01
C THR A 57 -12.30 10.32 11.41
N ASP A 58 -11.78 11.31 10.69
CA ASP A 58 -12.08 12.73 11.01
C ASP A 58 -13.55 13.10 10.74
N SER A 59 -14.18 12.42 9.77
CA SER A 59 -15.57 12.63 9.34
C SER A 59 -16.26 11.29 9.10
N GLU A 60 -17.59 11.29 8.97
CA GLU A 60 -18.35 10.09 8.61
C GLU A 60 -17.82 9.51 7.29
N PRO A 61 -17.35 8.25 7.29
CA PRO A 61 -16.76 7.66 6.10
C PRO A 61 -17.84 7.13 5.16
N ALA A 62 -17.55 7.14 3.86
CA ALA A 62 -18.27 6.30 2.91
C ALA A 62 -17.54 4.96 2.73
N LEU A 63 -18.31 3.87 2.60
CA LEU A 63 -17.79 2.50 2.60
C LEU A 63 -18.08 1.80 1.27
N LEU A 64 -17.19 0.90 0.86
CA LEU A 64 -17.43 -0.02 -0.25
C LEU A 64 -16.80 -1.40 0.07
N PRO A 65 -17.58 -2.50 0.05
CA PRO A 65 -19.04 -2.52 -0.08
C PRO A 65 -19.73 -1.71 1.01
N ASN A 66 -20.96 -1.26 0.73
CA ASN A 66 -21.77 -0.60 1.73
C ASN A 66 -22.07 -1.61 2.84
N ALA A 67 -21.73 -1.25 4.09
CA ALA A 67 -22.25 -1.95 5.25
C ALA A 67 -23.73 -1.56 5.40
N GLY A 68 -24.62 -2.54 5.34
CA GLY A 68 -26.07 -2.35 5.42
C GLY A 68 -26.62 -2.71 6.79
N ALA A 69 -27.93 -2.49 6.98
CA ALA A 69 -28.65 -3.21 8.03
C ALA A 69 -28.75 -4.70 7.64
N PHE A 70 -28.89 -5.58 8.64
CA PHE A 70 -28.96 -7.05 8.49
C PHE A 70 -29.45 -7.57 7.12
N ALA A 71 -28.64 -8.42 6.50
CA ALA A 71 -28.86 -9.07 5.18
C ALA A 71 -28.75 -8.19 3.93
N GLU A 72 -28.42 -6.90 4.04
CA GLU A 72 -28.24 -6.01 2.86
C GLU A 72 -26.77 -5.74 2.48
N GLY A 73 -25.82 -5.85 3.42
CA GLY A 73 -24.38 -5.74 3.15
C GLY A 73 -23.76 -7.12 3.11
N GLU A 74 -22.91 -7.40 2.11
CA GLU A 74 -22.26 -8.68 1.75
C GLU A 74 -21.61 -9.45 2.94
N GLY A 75 -22.41 -9.90 3.91
CA GLY A 75 -21.93 -10.29 5.24
C GLY A 75 -21.37 -9.14 6.09
N LEU A 76 -21.64 -7.87 5.73
CA LEU A 76 -21.21 -6.68 6.48
C LEU A 76 -22.42 -5.96 7.09
N ILE A 77 -22.40 -5.79 8.41
CA ILE A 77 -23.48 -5.15 9.17
C ILE A 77 -22.95 -3.86 9.81
N LEU A 78 -23.59 -2.72 9.52
CA LEU A 78 -23.29 -1.46 10.18
C LEU A 78 -23.94 -1.42 11.57
N ASP A 79 -23.15 -1.68 12.61
CA ASP A 79 -23.63 -1.74 14.01
C ASP A 79 -23.61 -0.36 14.69
N HIS A 80 -22.64 0.49 14.34
CA HIS A 80 -22.52 1.84 14.89
C HIS A 80 -21.94 2.83 13.88
N SER A 81 -22.47 4.07 13.86
CA SER A 81 -21.91 5.20 13.12
C SER A 81 -22.31 6.50 13.81
N ALA A 82 -21.38 7.16 14.49
CA ALA A 82 -21.61 8.44 15.17
C ALA A 82 -20.30 9.15 15.52
N SER A 83 -20.39 10.44 15.91
CA SER A 83 -19.27 11.10 16.59
C SER A 83 -18.82 10.32 17.82
N ALA A 84 -17.51 10.07 17.91
CA ALA A 84 -16.91 9.40 19.05
C ALA A 84 -17.08 10.26 20.32
N THR A 85 -17.38 9.60 21.44
CA THR A 85 -17.55 10.31 22.72
C THR A 85 -16.21 10.81 23.24
N LYS A 86 -16.21 11.95 23.93
CA LYS A 86 -14.99 12.48 24.58
C LYS A 86 -14.40 11.50 25.60
N SER A 87 -15.24 10.76 26.32
CA SER A 87 -14.79 9.75 27.27
C SER A 87 -14.06 8.61 26.57
N LEU A 88 -14.59 8.09 25.46
CA LEU A 88 -13.93 7.05 24.67
C LEU A 88 -12.57 7.52 24.15
N LEU A 89 -12.50 8.70 23.54
CA LEU A 89 -11.24 9.22 22.99
C LEU A 89 -10.20 9.49 24.10
N SER A 90 -10.65 9.97 25.26
CA SER A 90 -9.77 10.18 26.42
C SER A 90 -9.25 8.86 27.00
N ASP A 91 -10.07 7.82 27.01
CA ASP A 91 -9.69 6.48 27.48
C ASP A 91 -8.66 5.85 26.53
N LEU A 92 -8.95 5.84 25.22
CA LEU A 92 -8.02 5.35 24.19
C LEU A 92 -6.68 6.09 24.22
N ARG A 93 -6.67 7.41 24.44
CA ARG A 93 -5.43 8.18 24.59
C ARG A 93 -4.63 7.88 25.85
N SER A 94 -5.27 7.34 26.88
CA SER A 94 -4.60 7.05 28.16
C SER A 94 -3.74 5.79 28.09
N ASP A 95 -3.95 4.95 27.06
CA ASP A 95 -3.13 3.79 26.79
C ASP A 95 -1.70 4.19 26.34
N VAL A 96 -0.74 3.33 26.70
CA VAL A 96 0.68 3.55 26.40
C VAL A 96 0.91 3.61 24.89
N GLY A 97 1.46 4.72 24.39
CA GLY A 97 1.77 4.89 22.97
C GLY A 97 0.58 5.27 22.09
N MET A 98 -0.56 5.62 22.71
CA MET A 98 -1.80 6.02 22.03
C MET A 98 -2.04 7.54 22.06
N GLU A 99 -1.00 8.35 22.33
CA GLU A 99 -1.09 9.82 22.36
C GLU A 99 -1.49 10.43 21.01
N TRP A 100 -1.41 9.64 19.93
CA TRP A 100 -1.78 10.03 18.57
C TRP A 100 -3.30 10.08 18.33
N VAL A 101 -4.13 9.47 19.20
CA VAL A 101 -5.59 9.44 19.04
C VAL A 101 -6.18 10.87 19.14
N PRO A 102 -6.99 11.34 18.17
CA PRO A 102 -7.42 12.74 18.07
C PRO A 102 -8.48 13.13 19.11
N ASP A 103 -8.61 14.44 19.38
CA ASP A 103 -9.59 15.00 20.34
C ASP A 103 -11.05 14.87 19.90
N ALA A 104 -11.27 14.70 18.60
CA ALA A 104 -12.57 14.43 18.01
C ALA A 104 -12.38 13.47 16.84
N ALA A 105 -13.37 12.60 16.63
CA ALA A 105 -13.43 11.67 15.51
C ALA A 105 -14.86 11.20 15.30
N TRP A 106 -15.08 10.56 14.16
CA TRP A 106 -16.21 9.70 13.86
C TRP A 106 -15.84 8.25 14.15
N LEU A 107 -16.72 7.54 14.88
CA LEU A 107 -16.58 6.12 15.17
C LEU A 107 -17.57 5.34 14.30
N THR A 108 -17.04 4.39 13.53
CA THR A 108 -17.84 3.41 12.79
C THR A 108 -17.48 2.00 13.26
N LYS A 109 -18.49 1.19 13.58
CA LYS A 109 -18.34 -0.24 13.87
C LYS A 109 -19.08 -1.07 12.81
N ILE A 110 -18.36 -2.01 12.22
CA ILE A 110 -18.88 -2.95 11.23
C ILE A 110 -18.66 -4.35 11.76
N VAL A 111 -19.72 -5.15 11.77
CA VAL A 111 -19.66 -6.58 12.08
C VAL A 111 -19.50 -7.33 10.77
N VAL A 112 -18.49 -8.21 10.70
CA VAL A 112 -18.28 -9.15 9.61
C VAL A 112 -18.88 -10.49 10.05
N SER A 113 -19.86 -10.97 9.29
CA SER A 113 -20.48 -12.27 9.47
C SER A 113 -20.79 -12.84 8.08
N SER A 114 -19.83 -13.59 7.55
CA SER A 114 -19.90 -14.14 6.19
C SER A 114 -19.25 -15.51 6.12
N ASN A 115 -19.66 -16.34 5.16
CA ASN A 115 -18.94 -17.57 4.85
C ASN A 115 -17.58 -17.23 4.24
N ALA A 116 -16.54 -18.00 4.56
CA ALA A 116 -15.18 -17.75 4.06
C ALA A 116 -15.10 -17.72 2.52
N GLY A 117 -15.95 -18.50 1.82
CA GLY A 117 -16.02 -18.51 0.36
C GLY A 117 -16.74 -17.32 -0.26
N GLU A 118 -17.46 -16.53 0.52
CA GLU A 118 -18.19 -15.33 0.10
C GLU A 118 -17.42 -14.04 0.42
N LEU A 119 -16.35 -14.13 1.23
CA LEU A 119 -15.50 -12.99 1.61
C LEU A 119 -14.34 -12.81 0.61
N ASP A 120 -14.67 -12.47 -0.64
CA ASP A 120 -13.71 -12.32 -1.75
C ASP A 120 -13.30 -10.86 -2.03
N PHE A 121 -13.85 -9.93 -1.27
CA PHE A 121 -13.64 -8.49 -1.35
C PHE A 121 -12.89 -7.95 -0.11
N ASP A 122 -12.48 -6.69 -0.21
CA ASP A 122 -11.96 -5.90 0.90
C ASP A 122 -12.90 -4.73 1.20
N LEU A 123 -12.70 -4.08 2.35
CA LEU A 123 -13.46 -2.88 2.70
C LEU A 123 -12.65 -1.62 2.34
N ALA A 124 -13.06 -0.93 1.29
CA ALA A 124 -12.54 0.40 0.96
C ALA A 124 -13.28 1.49 1.74
N ILE A 125 -12.53 2.48 2.21
CA ILE A 125 -13.02 3.55 3.06
C ILE A 125 -12.66 4.88 2.41
N ASP A 126 -13.64 5.76 2.20
CA ASP A 126 -13.38 7.17 1.96
C ASP A 126 -13.50 7.95 3.27
N ALA A 127 -12.36 8.20 3.91
CA ALA A 127 -12.29 8.89 5.19
C ALA A 127 -12.41 10.43 5.05
N SER A 128 -12.34 10.95 3.81
CA SER A 128 -12.39 12.39 3.53
C SER A 128 -13.81 12.97 3.58
N GLY A 129 -14.84 12.12 3.56
CA GLY A 129 -16.25 12.53 3.46
C GLY A 129 -16.68 12.91 2.03
N ALA A 130 -15.87 12.63 1.00
CA ALA A 130 -16.22 12.93 -0.38
C ALA A 130 -17.25 11.98 -0.99
N GLY A 131 -17.55 10.86 -0.33
CA GLY A 131 -18.52 9.86 -0.79
C GLY A 131 -17.99 8.98 -1.94
N ARG A 132 -16.68 8.78 -2.04
CA ARG A 132 -16.01 8.12 -3.19
C ARG A 132 -15.02 7.03 -2.78
N PRO A 133 -15.47 5.96 -2.09
CA PRO A 133 -14.61 4.81 -1.79
C PRO A 133 -14.15 4.12 -3.08
N SER A 134 -12.95 3.53 -3.02
CA SER A 134 -12.26 2.97 -4.19
C SER A 134 -12.70 1.54 -4.51
N ALA A 135 -13.20 1.33 -5.73
CA ALA A 135 -13.54 -0.01 -6.21
C ALA A 135 -12.30 -0.91 -6.43
N ILE A 136 -11.12 -0.31 -6.65
CA ILE A 136 -9.86 -1.06 -6.75
C ILE A 136 -9.46 -1.57 -5.38
N ASP A 137 -9.52 -0.72 -4.36
CA ASP A 137 -9.15 -1.10 -2.99
C ASP A 137 -10.16 -2.09 -2.38
N ALA A 138 -11.43 -2.02 -2.77
CA ALA A 138 -12.44 -3.02 -2.40
C ALA A 138 -12.26 -4.36 -3.13
N GLY A 139 -11.41 -4.42 -4.17
CA GLY A 139 -11.20 -5.63 -4.96
C GLY A 139 -12.23 -5.88 -6.07
N TYR A 140 -13.16 -4.96 -6.32
CA TYR A 140 -14.15 -5.07 -7.39
C TYR A 140 -13.65 -4.63 -8.76
N ALA A 141 -12.52 -3.93 -8.82
CA ALA A 141 -11.87 -3.52 -10.06
C ALA A 141 -10.43 -4.04 -10.10
N PRO A 142 -9.92 -4.43 -11.28
CA PRO A 142 -8.53 -4.82 -11.42
C PRO A 142 -7.62 -3.63 -11.08
N PHE A 143 -6.48 -3.91 -10.44
CA PHE A 143 -5.41 -2.93 -10.32
C PHE A 143 -5.07 -2.40 -11.70
N GLY A 144 -5.10 -1.08 -11.87
CA GLY A 144 -4.69 -0.46 -13.12
C GLY A 144 -3.27 -0.91 -13.48
N ASN A 145 -3.04 -1.16 -14.77
CA ASN A 145 -1.69 -1.40 -15.28
C ASN A 145 -0.92 -0.08 -15.17
N ASN A 146 -0.36 0.24 -14.01
CA ASN A 146 0.65 1.28 -13.88
C ASN A 146 1.82 0.83 -14.75
N SER A 147 1.82 1.30 -16.00
CA SER A 147 2.90 1.06 -16.93
C SER A 147 4.12 1.72 -16.32
N VAL A 148 5.01 0.92 -15.72
CA VAL A 148 6.31 1.41 -15.27
C VAL A 148 6.91 2.15 -16.46
N PRO A 149 7.27 3.45 -16.33
CA PRO A 149 7.90 4.17 -17.42
C PRO A 149 9.15 3.39 -17.82
N ARG A 150 9.09 2.64 -18.92
CA ARG A 150 10.29 2.00 -19.46
C ARG A 150 11.17 3.16 -19.91
N ALA A 151 12.26 3.39 -19.17
CA ALA A 151 13.34 4.22 -19.66
C ALA A 151 13.65 3.80 -21.11
N PRO A 152 13.92 4.72 -22.03
CA PRO A 152 14.13 4.39 -23.44
C PRO A 152 15.52 3.75 -23.63
N ILE A 153 15.71 2.55 -23.06
CA ILE A 153 16.95 1.77 -23.09
C ILE A 153 17.41 1.58 -24.53
N ALA A 154 16.47 1.37 -25.46
CA ALA A 154 16.76 1.29 -26.89
C ALA A 154 17.42 2.57 -27.43
N LEU A 155 16.99 3.75 -26.99
CA LEU A 155 17.59 5.03 -27.39
C LEU A 155 19.00 5.18 -26.81
N TYR A 156 19.21 4.80 -25.54
CA TYR A 156 20.54 4.83 -24.93
C TYR A 156 21.51 3.84 -25.60
N LEU A 157 21.07 2.63 -25.93
CA LEU A 157 21.87 1.65 -26.65
C LEU A 157 22.22 2.13 -28.06
N LEU A 158 21.26 2.77 -28.74
CA LEU A 158 21.49 3.33 -30.08
C LEU A 158 22.49 4.49 -30.04
N LEU A 159 22.37 5.39 -29.05
CA LEU A 159 23.32 6.48 -28.83
C LEU A 159 24.73 5.94 -28.49
N ALA A 160 24.83 4.91 -27.66
CA ALA A 160 26.10 4.27 -27.33
C ALA A 160 26.74 3.60 -28.57
N ALA A 161 25.96 2.90 -29.39
CA ALA A 161 26.43 2.28 -30.63
C ALA A 161 26.93 3.33 -31.64
N VAL A 162 26.22 4.46 -31.76
CA VAL A 162 26.66 5.59 -32.59
C VAL A 162 27.95 6.20 -32.06
N ALA A 163 28.09 6.39 -30.74
CA ALA A 163 29.33 6.89 -30.14
C ALA A 163 30.52 5.94 -30.41
N VAL A 164 30.33 4.63 -30.25
CA VAL A 164 31.37 3.62 -30.50
C VAL A 164 31.78 3.56 -31.97
N THR A 165 30.88 3.83 -32.91
CA THR A 165 31.17 3.74 -34.35
C THR A 165 31.69 5.06 -34.92
N ALA A 166 31.05 6.19 -34.60
CA ALA A 166 31.36 7.48 -35.20
C ALA A 166 32.64 8.11 -34.65
N VAL A 167 32.90 7.99 -33.34
CA VAL A 167 34.06 8.61 -32.68
C VAL A 167 35.39 8.07 -33.21
N PRO A 168 35.64 6.74 -33.30
CA PRO A 168 36.89 6.24 -33.89
C PRO A 168 37.01 6.55 -35.38
N MET A 169 35.89 6.62 -36.13
CA MET A 169 35.90 6.97 -37.56
C MET A 169 36.30 8.44 -37.80
N LEU A 170 35.86 9.34 -36.92
CA LEU A 170 36.26 10.75 -36.92
C LEU A 170 37.73 10.94 -36.49
N LEU A 171 38.20 10.20 -35.49
CA LEU A 171 39.61 10.20 -35.05
C LEU A 171 40.56 9.62 -36.12
N ALA A 172 40.15 8.58 -36.85
CA ALA A 172 40.94 8.02 -37.94
C ALA A 172 41.05 8.96 -39.16
N ARG A 173 40.05 9.82 -39.37
CA ARG A 173 40.06 10.83 -40.44
C ARG A 173 40.96 12.03 -40.12
N SER A 174 41.07 12.43 -38.85
CA SER A 174 41.96 13.54 -38.45
C SER A 174 43.44 13.14 -38.40
N GLY A 175 43.76 11.86 -38.16
CA GLY A 175 45.14 11.37 -38.09
C GLY A 175 45.89 11.20 -39.43
N ARG A 176 45.20 11.22 -40.58
CA ARG A 176 45.82 11.02 -41.91
C ARG A 176 46.41 12.28 -42.56
N GLY A 177 46.36 13.43 -41.89
CA GLY A 177 46.83 14.72 -42.43
C GLY A 177 48.28 15.11 -42.11
N ALA A 178 48.98 14.41 -41.22
CA ALA A 178 50.28 14.85 -40.71
C ALA A 178 51.41 13.85 -40.99
N SER A 179 51.83 13.73 -42.23
CA SER A 179 53.17 13.23 -42.56
C SER A 179 53.62 13.72 -43.94
N ARG A 180 54.19 14.93 -43.98
CA ARG A 180 55.15 15.31 -45.02
C ARG A 180 56.39 15.87 -44.36
N THR A 181 57.42 15.04 -44.38
CA THR A 181 58.83 15.28 -44.05
C THR A 181 59.41 16.51 -44.76
N PRO A 182 60.29 17.29 -44.13
CA PRO A 182 61.02 18.37 -44.80
C PRO A 182 62.16 17.80 -45.65
N PRO A 183 62.52 18.41 -46.81
CA PRO A 183 63.69 18.01 -47.55
C PRO A 183 64.97 18.58 -46.92
N LEU A 184 65.96 17.69 -46.75
CA LEU A 184 67.38 18.02 -46.62
C LEU A 184 67.97 18.26 -48.02
N ALA A 185 68.61 19.41 -48.22
CA ALA A 185 69.74 19.65 -49.14
C ALA A 185 70.25 21.09 -48.88
N GLY A 186 71.55 21.41 -48.73
CA GLY A 186 72.76 20.66 -49.03
C GLY A 186 73.35 21.03 -50.40
N ALA A 187 73.95 22.22 -50.51
CA ALA A 187 75.20 22.58 -51.22
C ALA A 187 75.30 24.11 -51.36
#